data_AF-A0A399ZYF5-F1
#
_entry.id   AF-A0A399ZYF5-F1
#
_cell.length_a   1.000
_cell.length_b   1.000
_cell.length_c   1.000
_cell.angle_alpha   90.00
_cell.angle_beta   90.00
_cell.angle_gamma   90.00
#
_symmetry.space_group_name_H-M   'P 1'
#
loop_
_entity.id
_entity.type
_entity.pdbx_description
1 polymer ?
#
loop_
_entity_poly.entity_id
_entity_poly.type
_entity_poly.pdbx_seq_one_letter_code
_entity_poly.pdbx_strand_id
1 'polypeptide(L)'
;MAPDAHGLTLLPFFAGERSPGYRGNARAALVGWTLATTPTEIWRATLEALAYRCAAIYDLLREVTPARACIASGAALEHSRAWVQILADVLNAPVTVSGEAEASARGAALIALRALGIISDFAALPAAFFQTYQRARERQKMLYHSLLQT
;
A
#
# COMPACT_ATOMS: atom_id res chain seq x y z
N MET A 1 -12.51 -9.14 -9.08
CA MET A 1 -12.57 -10.30 -8.17
C MET A 1 -12.67 -9.77 -6.75
N ALA A 2 -13.50 -10.39 -5.90
CA ALA A 2 -13.56 -10.01 -4.49
C ALA A 2 -12.25 -10.39 -3.77
N PRO A 3 -11.87 -9.68 -2.69
CA PRO A 3 -10.70 -10.04 -1.88
C PRO A 3 -10.77 -11.49 -1.41
N ASP A 4 -9.65 -12.22 -1.48
CA ASP A 4 -9.51 -13.62 -1.05
C ASP A 4 -10.46 -14.65 -1.71
N ALA A 5 -11.22 -14.27 -2.74
CA ALA A 5 -12.20 -15.17 -3.36
C ALA A 5 -11.57 -16.35 -4.14
N HIS A 6 -10.24 -16.36 -4.32
CA HIS A 6 -9.51 -17.36 -5.10
C HIS A 6 -9.01 -18.57 -4.30
N GLY A 7 -9.03 -18.52 -2.97
CA GLY A 7 -8.52 -19.62 -2.11
C GLY A 7 -7.00 -19.87 -2.17
N LEU A 8 -6.24 -19.06 -2.90
CA LEU A 8 -4.78 -19.14 -2.97
C LEU A 8 -4.10 -18.39 -1.81
N THR A 9 -3.03 -18.97 -1.27
CA THR A 9 -2.13 -18.30 -0.32
C THR A 9 -0.72 -18.27 -0.89
N LEU A 10 -0.13 -17.07 -1.00
CA LEU A 10 1.26 -16.89 -1.41
C LEU A 10 2.11 -16.32 -0.26
N LEU A 11 3.24 -16.98 0.01
CA LEU A 11 4.37 -16.38 0.71
C LEU A 11 5.38 -15.86 -0.34
N PRO A 12 5.59 -14.53 -0.49
CA PRO A 12 6.31 -13.97 -1.62
C PRO A 12 7.83 -13.90 -1.38
N PHE A 13 8.42 -14.90 -0.71
CA PHE A 13 9.83 -14.91 -0.32
C PHE A 13 10.75 -15.38 -1.45
N PHE A 14 10.58 -14.83 -2.66
CA PHE A 14 11.34 -15.19 -3.85
C PHE A 14 12.85 -14.97 -3.68
N ALA A 15 13.23 -13.98 -2.87
CA ALA A 15 14.61 -13.66 -2.50
C ALA A 15 14.84 -13.72 -0.98
N GLY A 16 14.10 -14.60 -0.29
CA GLY A 16 14.07 -14.64 1.17
C GLY A 16 13.19 -13.56 1.79
N GLU A 17 13.12 -13.55 3.12
CA GLU A 17 12.37 -12.58 3.90
C GLU A 17 13.31 -11.58 4.55
N ARG A 18 13.14 -10.28 4.25
CA ARG A 18 13.91 -9.20 4.89
C ARG A 18 13.24 -8.65 6.14
N SER A 19 11.91 -8.70 6.20
CA SER A 19 11.11 -8.13 7.30
C SER A 19 9.75 -8.83 7.40
N PRO A 20 9.17 -8.92 8.61
CA PRO A 20 9.81 -8.67 9.89
C PRO A 20 10.61 -9.89 10.40
N GLY A 21 10.53 -11.05 9.75
CA GLY A 21 11.17 -12.29 10.22
C GLY A 21 12.68 -12.41 9.96
N TYR A 22 13.27 -11.58 9.08
CA TYR A 22 14.69 -11.60 8.71
C TYR A 22 15.23 -12.99 8.30
N ARG A 23 14.43 -13.78 7.59
CA ARG A 23 14.79 -15.13 7.13
C ARG A 23 15.32 -15.11 5.69
N GLY A 24 16.62 -14.83 5.53
CA GLY A 24 17.27 -14.79 4.21
C GLY A 24 17.25 -16.12 3.44
N ASN A 25 17.11 -17.25 4.12
CA ASN A 25 16.99 -18.58 3.51
C ASN A 25 15.55 -19.00 3.20
N ALA A 26 14.55 -18.17 3.52
CA ALA A 26 13.16 -18.46 3.18
C ALA A 26 12.98 -18.61 1.66
N ARG A 27 11.93 -19.32 1.27
CA ARG A 27 11.55 -19.56 -0.12
C ARG A 27 10.09 -19.22 -0.31
N ALA A 28 9.74 -18.78 -1.52
CA ALA A 28 8.36 -18.53 -1.87
C ALA A 28 7.55 -19.83 -1.87
N ALA A 29 6.27 -19.74 -1.53
CA ALA A 29 5.35 -20.86 -1.55
C ALA A 29 3.97 -20.37 -1.99
N LEU A 30 3.38 -21.02 -2.99
CA LEU A 30 1.99 -20.84 -3.41
C LEU A 30 1.22 -22.11 -3.06
N VAL A 31 0.16 -21.97 -2.28
CA VAL A 31 -0.66 -23.09 -1.78
C VAL A 31 -2.13 -22.84 -2.10
N GLY A 32 -2.92 -23.90 -2.26
CA GLY A 32 -4.36 -23.83 -2.52
C GLY A 32 -4.76 -23.88 -4.00
N TRP A 33 -3.79 -24.01 -4.92
CA TRP A 33 -4.04 -24.14 -6.35
C TRP A 33 -4.61 -25.51 -6.76
N THR A 34 -5.36 -25.50 -7.86
CA THR A 34 -5.95 -26.68 -8.52
C THR A 34 -5.73 -26.59 -10.04
N LEU A 35 -6.17 -27.61 -10.79
CA LEU A 35 -6.16 -27.55 -12.26
C LEU A 35 -7.06 -26.44 -12.83
N ALA A 36 -8.03 -25.95 -12.05
CA ALA A 36 -8.92 -24.85 -12.45
C ALA A 36 -8.32 -23.46 -12.17
N THR A 37 -7.22 -23.38 -11.42
CA THR A 37 -6.60 -22.10 -11.05
C THR A 37 -6.12 -21.34 -12.29
N THR A 38 -6.50 -20.07 -12.35
CA THR A 38 -6.23 -19.18 -13.49
C THR A 38 -5.01 -18.28 -13.23
N PRO A 39 -4.34 -17.79 -14.29
CA PRO A 39 -3.26 -16.82 -14.14
C PRO A 39 -3.68 -15.54 -13.40
N THR A 40 -4.92 -15.09 -13.59
CA THR A 40 -5.47 -13.90 -12.93
C THR A 40 -5.61 -14.09 -11.41
N GLU A 41 -5.95 -15.30 -10.96
CA GLU A 41 -6.01 -15.62 -9.53
C GLU A 41 -4.63 -15.63 -8.91
N ILE A 42 -3.63 -16.20 -9.59
CA ILE A 42 -2.23 -16.19 -9.14
C ILE A 42 -1.71 -14.74 -9.06
N TRP A 43 -2.02 -13.91 -10.08
CA TRP A 43 -1.65 -12.50 -10.08
C TRP A 43 -2.28 -11.75 -8.91
N ARG A 44 -3.57 -11.98 -8.65
CA ARG A 44 -4.27 -11.35 -7.52
C ARG A 44 -3.67 -11.80 -6.18
N ALA A 45 -3.47 -13.10 -5.99
CA ALA A 45 -2.86 -13.66 -4.78
C ALA A 45 -1.46 -13.08 -4.53
N THR A 46 -0.73 -12.79 -5.61
CA THR A 46 0.59 -12.15 -5.53
C THR A 46 0.50 -10.72 -4.99
N LEU A 47 -0.42 -9.91 -5.53
CA LEU A 47 -0.60 -8.53 -5.06
C LEU A 47 -1.11 -8.46 -3.62
N GLU A 48 -2.03 -9.35 -3.26
CA GLU A 48 -2.54 -9.47 -1.88
C GLU A 48 -1.44 -9.91 -0.92
N ALA A 49 -0.64 -10.92 -1.29
CA ALA A 49 0.49 -11.36 -0.48
C ALA A 49 1.52 -10.24 -0.21
N LEU A 50 1.87 -9.46 -1.23
CA LEU A 50 2.74 -8.30 -1.06
C LEU A 50 2.11 -7.26 -0.13
N ALA A 51 0.81 -7.00 -0.27
CA ALA A 51 0.09 -6.09 0.63
C ALA A 51 0.05 -6.60 2.07
N TYR A 52 -0.12 -7.91 2.31
CA TYR A 52 -0.07 -8.50 3.66
C TYR A 52 1.33 -8.33 4.29
N ARG A 53 2.40 -8.37 3.49
CA ARG A 53 3.75 -8.06 3.99
C ARG A 53 3.88 -6.60 4.42
N CYS A 54 3.28 -5.68 3.66
CA CYS A 54 3.20 -4.28 4.05
C CYS A 54 2.36 -4.09 5.34
N ALA A 55 1.22 -4.79 5.47
CA ALA A 55 0.39 -4.76 6.68
C ALA A 55 1.14 -5.21 7.93
N ALA A 56 1.85 -6.33 7.85
CA ALA A 56 2.65 -6.84 8.98
C ALA A 56 3.66 -5.80 9.49
N ILE A 57 4.26 -5.01 8.59
CA ILE A 57 5.17 -3.91 8.98
C ILE A 57 4.39 -2.70 9.49
N TYR A 58 3.29 -2.35 8.83
CA TYR A 58 2.44 -1.22 9.18
C TYR A 58 1.85 -1.36 10.58
N ASP A 59 1.39 -2.56 10.95
CA ASP A 59 0.83 -2.85 12.27
C ASP A 59 1.89 -2.69 13.36
N LEU A 60 3.10 -3.22 13.15
CA LEU A 60 4.23 -3.02 14.08
C LEU A 60 4.61 -1.55 14.24
N LEU A 61 4.59 -0.77 13.15
CA LEU A 61 4.88 0.67 13.23
C LEU A 61 3.82 1.44 14.02
N ARG A 62 2.54 1.03 13.92
CA ARG A 62 1.43 1.67 14.63
C ARG A 62 1.49 1.49 16.14
N GLU A 63 2.10 0.42 16.62
CA GLU A 63 2.34 0.22 18.05
C GLU A 63 3.37 1.22 18.61
N VAL A 64 4.28 1.70 17.77
CA VAL A 64 5.34 2.65 18.17
C VAL A 64 4.90 4.11 17.98
N THR A 65 4.16 4.40 16.91
CA THR A 65 3.73 5.77 16.60
C THR A 65 2.42 5.80 15.81
N PRO A 66 1.49 6.71 16.11
CA PRO A 66 0.27 6.85 15.31
C PRO A 66 0.64 7.30 13.89
N ALA A 67 0.29 6.47 12.91
CA ALA A 67 0.51 6.79 11.50
C ALA A 67 -0.31 8.03 11.10
N ARG A 68 0.38 9.12 10.71
CA ARG A 68 -0.28 10.35 10.26
C ARG A 68 -0.85 10.24 8.84
N ALA A 69 -0.15 9.52 7.96
CA ALA A 69 -0.57 9.25 6.58
C ALA A 69 0.19 8.04 6.02
N CYS A 70 -0.42 7.31 5.07
CA CYS A 70 0.27 6.32 4.25
C CYS A 70 0.43 6.87 2.83
N ILE A 71 1.68 7.09 2.42
CA ILE A 71 2.03 7.59 1.08
C ILE A 71 2.68 6.46 0.28
N ALA A 72 2.08 6.14 -0.86
CA ALA A 72 2.57 5.13 -1.80
C ALA A 72 3.32 5.82 -2.94
N SER A 73 4.58 5.46 -3.17
CA SER A 73 5.42 6.00 -4.25
C SER A 73 6.02 4.88 -5.09
N GLY A 74 6.44 5.20 -6.30
CA GLY A 74 7.09 4.28 -7.23
C GLY A 74 6.16 3.80 -8.35
N ALA A 75 6.77 3.52 -9.51
CA ALA A 75 6.05 3.33 -10.77
C ALA A 75 4.99 2.23 -10.71
N ALA A 76 5.24 1.10 -10.04
CA ALA A 76 4.27 0.01 -9.96
C ALA A 76 2.97 0.41 -9.24
N LEU A 77 3.05 1.28 -8.23
CA LEU A 77 1.90 1.79 -7.49
C LEU A 77 1.20 2.93 -8.24
N GLU A 78 1.98 3.78 -8.92
CA GLU A 78 1.45 4.85 -9.76
C GLU A 78 0.60 4.31 -10.93
N HIS A 79 1.05 3.24 -11.57
CA HIS A 79 0.40 2.66 -12.75
C HIS A 79 -0.66 1.59 -12.41
N SER A 80 -0.81 1.19 -11.15
CA SER A 80 -1.75 0.14 -10.73
C SER A 80 -2.74 0.61 -9.67
N ARG A 81 -3.85 1.20 -10.13
CA ARG A 81 -4.98 1.57 -9.25
C ARG A 81 -5.53 0.38 -8.47
N ALA A 82 -5.55 -0.80 -9.09
CA ALA A 82 -5.99 -2.03 -8.45
C ALA A 82 -5.09 -2.39 -7.25
N TRP A 83 -3.77 -2.25 -7.38
CA TRP A 83 -2.86 -2.58 -6.29
C TRP A 83 -2.90 -1.56 -5.16
N VAL A 84 -3.04 -0.27 -5.48
CA VAL A 84 -3.27 0.79 -4.48
C VAL A 84 -4.53 0.51 -3.67
N GLN A 85 -5.62 0.06 -4.32
CA GLN A 85 -6.84 -0.31 -3.61
C GLN A 85 -6.64 -1.54 -2.73
N ILE A 86 -5.96 -2.59 -3.22
CA ILE A 86 -5.62 -3.77 -2.40
C ILE A 86 -4.84 -3.36 -1.15
N LEU A 87 -3.83 -2.50 -1.29
CA LEU A 87 -3.07 -1.99 -0.15
C LEU A 87 -3.96 -1.22 0.83
N ALA A 88 -4.82 -0.33 0.35
CA ALA A 88 -5.73 0.41 1.22
C ALA A 88 -6.68 -0.51 2.00
N ASP A 89 -7.21 -1.53 1.33
CA ASP A 89 -8.11 -2.53 1.93
C ASP A 89 -7.37 -3.36 2.99
N VAL A 90 -6.17 -3.86 2.65
CA VAL A 90 -5.36 -4.71 3.54
C VAL A 90 -4.79 -3.95 4.73
N LEU A 91 -4.34 -2.71 4.55
CA LEU A 91 -3.86 -1.85 5.64
C LEU A 91 -5.00 -1.29 6.50
N ASN A 92 -6.25 -1.43 6.05
CA ASN A 92 -7.42 -0.78 6.62
C ASN A 92 -7.18 0.72 6.86
N ALA A 93 -6.57 1.39 5.88
CA ALA A 93 -6.12 2.77 5.99
C ALA A 93 -6.12 3.47 4.63
N PRO A 94 -6.39 4.79 4.57
CA PRO A 94 -6.26 5.54 3.34
C PRO A 94 -4.81 5.54 2.85
N VAL A 95 -4.61 5.11 1.60
CA VAL A 95 -3.32 5.17 0.89
C VAL A 95 -3.38 6.26 -0.16
N THR A 96 -2.45 7.21 -0.09
CA THR A 96 -2.34 8.30 -1.07
C THR A 96 -1.16 8.01 -1.99
N VAL A 97 -1.38 7.97 -3.29
CA VAL A 97 -0.28 7.87 -4.26
C VAL A 97 0.44 9.21 -4.32
N SER A 98 1.77 9.19 -4.34
CA SER A 98 2.61 10.36 -4.56
C SER A 98 2.62 10.70 -6.05
N GLY A 99 2.38 11.97 -6.39
CA GLY A 99 2.59 12.49 -7.76
C GLY A 99 4.01 12.91 -8.05
N GLU A 100 4.89 12.80 -7.07
CA GLU A 100 6.30 13.05 -7.28
C GLU A 100 6.98 11.78 -7.81
N ALA A 101 7.38 11.84 -9.09
CA ALA A 101 8.12 10.77 -9.75
C ALA A 101 9.49 10.56 -9.11
N GLU A 102 10.16 11.65 -8.71
CA GLU A 102 11.53 11.63 -8.16
C GLU A 102 11.56 12.04 -6.69
N ALA A 103 10.75 11.35 -5.87
CA ALA A 103 10.51 11.72 -4.47
C ALA A 103 11.81 11.82 -3.64
N SER A 104 12.76 10.91 -3.88
CA SER A 104 14.07 10.91 -3.22
C SER A 104 14.91 12.13 -3.61
N ALA A 105 15.03 12.42 -4.91
CA ALA A 105 15.81 13.55 -5.41
C ALA A 105 15.21 14.88 -4.96
N ARG A 106 13.89 15.00 -5.00
CA ARG A 106 13.17 16.17 -4.46
C ARG A 106 13.44 16.36 -2.97
N GLY A 107 13.39 15.30 -2.18
CA GLY A 107 13.73 15.37 -0.74
C GLY A 107 15.14 15.93 -0.51
N ALA A 108 16.13 15.42 -1.25
CA ALA A 108 17.50 15.91 -1.18
C ALA A 108 17.62 17.40 -1.56
N ALA A 109 16.96 17.82 -2.65
CA ALA A 109 16.94 19.21 -3.08
C ALA A 109 16.30 20.14 -2.04
N LEU A 110 15.17 19.74 -1.44
CA LEU A 110 14.50 20.53 -0.39
C LEU A 110 15.40 20.74 0.84
N ILE A 111 16.14 19.71 1.26
CA ILE A 111 17.09 19.81 2.37
C ILE A 111 18.21 20.79 2.02
N ALA A 112 18.78 20.71 0.81
CA ALA A 112 19.83 21.62 0.36
C ALA A 112 19.35 23.08 0.27
N LEU A 113 18.17 23.32 -0.33
CA LEU A 113 17.59 24.66 -0.44
C LEU A 113 17.33 25.29 0.94
N ARG A 114 16.88 24.48 1.92
CA ARG A 114 16.70 24.95 3.30
C ARG A 114 18.02 25.30 3.97
N ALA A 115 19.05 24.46 3.79
CA ALA A 115 20.38 24.71 4.35
C ALA A 115 21.03 25.98 3.77
N LEU A 116 20.74 26.30 2.50
CA LEU A 116 21.19 27.54 1.84
C LEU A 116 20.34 28.77 2.22
N GLY A 117 19.30 28.62 3.04
CA GLY A 117 18.41 29.72 3.43
C GLY A 117 17.47 30.20 2.31
N ILE A 118 17.38 29.46 1.20
CA ILE A 118 16.55 29.82 0.04
C ILE A 118 15.06 29.59 0.34
N ILE A 119 14.74 28.53 1.09
CA ILE A 119 13.39 28.27 1.61
C ILE A 119 13.41 28.27 3.14
N SER A 120 12.37 28.83 3.73
CA SER A 120 12.21 28.90 5.19
C SER A 120 11.62 27.62 5.78
N ASP A 121 10.80 26.89 5.00
CA ASP A 121 10.18 25.63 5.40
C ASP A 121 9.97 24.69 4.20
N PHE A 122 9.85 23.39 4.47
CA PHE A 122 9.59 22.38 3.44
C PHE A 122 8.20 22.51 2.82
N ALA A 123 7.23 23.12 3.51
CA ALA A 123 5.92 23.40 2.94
C ALA A 123 5.94 24.53 1.89
N ALA A 124 7.03 25.30 1.78
CA ALA A 124 7.18 26.34 0.76
C ALA A 124 7.13 25.77 -0.67
N LEU A 125 7.43 24.47 -0.83
CA LEU A 125 7.32 23.74 -2.08
C LEU A 125 6.43 22.51 -1.83
N PRO A 126 5.11 22.59 -2.05
CA PRO A 126 4.21 21.47 -1.81
C PRO A 126 4.43 20.33 -2.82
N ALA A 127 4.29 19.10 -2.37
CA ALA A 127 4.25 17.93 -3.25
C ALA A 127 2.86 17.81 -3.89
N ALA A 128 2.78 17.23 -5.08
CA ALA A 128 1.50 16.85 -5.66
C ALA A 128 0.90 15.67 -4.85
N PHE A 129 -0.21 15.91 -4.17
CA PHE A 129 -1.01 14.88 -3.51
C PHE A 129 -2.15 14.42 -4.43
N PHE A 130 -2.40 13.11 -4.51
CA PHE A 130 -3.51 12.57 -5.31
C PHE A 130 -4.76 12.25 -4.49
N GLN A 131 -5.87 12.00 -5.21
CA GLN A 131 -7.21 11.86 -4.66
C GLN A 131 -7.33 10.82 -3.55
N THR A 132 -7.75 11.26 -2.38
CA THR A 132 -8.27 10.41 -1.31
C THR A 132 -9.70 9.98 -1.67
N TYR A 133 -10.03 8.67 -1.63
CA TYR A 133 -11.36 8.13 -1.94
C TYR A 133 -12.44 8.40 -0.86
N GLN A 134 -12.49 9.63 -0.34
CA GLN A 134 -13.48 10.09 0.63
C GLN A 134 -14.92 9.79 0.16
N ARG A 135 -15.19 9.92 -1.15
CA ARG A 135 -16.51 9.63 -1.74
C ARG A 135 -16.92 8.16 -1.64
N ALA A 136 -15.98 7.21 -1.75
CA ALA A 136 -16.31 5.79 -1.62
C ALA A 136 -16.66 5.44 -0.15
N ARG A 137 -15.91 6.04 0.79
CA ARG A 137 -16.13 5.90 2.23
C ARG A 137 -17.46 6.49 2.68
N GLU A 138 -17.86 7.65 2.14
CA GLU A 138 -19.17 8.23 2.44
C GLU A 138 -20.32 7.43 1.81
N ARG A 139 -20.14 6.90 0.58
CA ARG A 139 -21.12 5.94 0.02
C ARG A 139 -21.26 4.68 0.87
N GLN A 140 -20.16 4.12 1.37
CA GLN A 140 -20.17 2.95 2.25
C GLN A 140 -20.96 3.23 3.54
N LYS A 141 -20.71 4.37 4.19
CA LYS A 141 -21.45 4.78 5.40
C LYS A 141 -22.94 4.97 5.13
N MET A 142 -23.28 5.65 4.03
CA MET A 142 -24.67 5.82 3.61
C MET A 142 -25.37 4.47 3.40
N LEU A 143 -24.69 3.53 2.73
CA LEU A 143 -25.22 2.19 2.50
C LEU A 143 -25.39 1.40 3.80
N TYR A 144 -24.39 1.44 4.69
CA TYR A 144 -24.43 0.78 6.00
C TYR A 144 -25.58 1.27 6.88
N HIS A 145 -25.78 2.60 6.96
CA HIS A 145 -26.90 3.16 7.72
C HIS A 145 -28.26 2.85 7.07
N SER A 146 -28.34 2.79 5.74
CA SER A 146 -29.59 2.45 5.04
C SER A 146 -30.05 1.00 5.20
N LEU A 147 -29.12 0.06 5.41
CA LEU A 147 -29.42 -1.37 5.51
C LEU A 147 -29.69 -1.86 6.93
N LEU A 148 -29.26 -1.12 7.95
CA LEU A 148 -29.28 -1.55 9.36
C LEU A 148 -30.22 -0.72 10.24
N GLN A 149 -31.02 0.18 9.65
CA GLN A 149 -32.20 0.74 10.32
C GLN A 149 -33.44 -0.05 9.89
N THR A 150 -33.60 -1.23 10.49
CA THR A 150 -34.92 -1.75 10.92
C THR A 150 -34.95 -1.63 12.44
#